data_AF-E4YS73-F1
#
_entry.id   AF-E4YS73-F1
#
_cell.length_a   1.000
_cell.length_b   1.000
_cell.length_c   1.000
_cell.angle_alpha   90.00
_cell.angle_beta   90.00
_cell.angle_gamma   90.00
#
_symmetry.space_group_name_H-M   'P 1'
#
loop_
_entity.id
_entity.type
_entity.pdbx_description
1 polymer ?
#
loop_
_entity_poly.entity_id
_entity_poly.type
_entity_poly.pdbx_seq_one_letter_code
_entity_poly.pdbx_strand_id
1 'polypeptide(L)'
;MGANAIHSEGEDEESRWNNVSKYRILNMQKKVFSSKVCIFLFSTLITLLIINGSTVLFMQCGFALFEAGAVRAKNVTNILLKNFLDALIGMIVYWAVGYAFAFGNTVVPGSDGNYTYHSANSFIGNNHFFLSGSFYGEFFFNFVFAATATTITSGAIVERSQLSSYLIYSFFLTGFIQPVTVHWTWSTGFLLYPPSWFNLPENVYFRDYAGACSVHGVGGACALIACIFVGPRIGRFDANKKKYHIPGHSTPLTALGGFILIIGFLGMVMGHANNIELSAINIVLGGSASGLTAIPKFCPHKRVMARRASVFVRQSNAVRNKQMWSFLTLVDSTLCGMVALCAGCNIIETYGAFVIGVLAAFVYMGTEKLLHKFLIDDPLGSVATHLGGGLLGTLATPFFMVKKYSGLNGIFYWEGCPDDIPSEDWKKYDFDAEGNCKYRAKKAKIVAWEFRKRRRGGFKITLWC
;
A
#
# COMPACT_ATOMS: atom_id res chain seq x y z
N MET A 1 17.23 -90.92 -26.59
CA MET A 1 16.19 -90.67 -25.57
C MET A 1 16.81 -89.72 -24.54
N GLY A 2 16.38 -88.48 -24.32
CA GLY A 2 15.25 -87.73 -24.83
C GLY A 2 15.53 -86.23 -24.68
N ALA A 3 14.65 -85.43 -25.28
CA ALA A 3 14.69 -83.99 -25.43
C ALA A 3 14.80 -83.23 -24.10
N ASN A 4 15.55 -82.12 -24.11
CA ASN A 4 15.47 -81.08 -23.10
C ASN A 4 15.06 -79.76 -23.76
N ALA A 5 14.06 -79.13 -23.15
CA ALA A 5 13.77 -77.70 -23.11
C ALA A 5 13.45 -76.97 -24.43
N ILE A 6 12.16 -76.94 -24.78
CA ILE A 6 11.53 -75.78 -25.42
C ILE A 6 10.37 -75.38 -24.50
N HIS A 7 10.51 -74.32 -23.70
CA HIS A 7 9.37 -73.59 -23.14
C HIS A 7 9.75 -72.18 -22.66
N SER A 8 8.93 -71.23 -23.13
CA SER A 8 8.59 -69.90 -22.58
C SER A 8 9.67 -68.81 -22.46
N GLU A 9 9.92 -68.08 -23.55
CA GLU A 9 10.49 -66.70 -23.53
C GLU A 9 9.52 -65.67 -24.17
N GLY A 10 8.23 -65.98 -24.30
CA GLY A 10 7.27 -65.13 -25.03
C GLY A 10 6.42 -64.17 -24.18
N GLU A 11 6.24 -64.41 -22.89
CA GLU A 11 5.22 -63.67 -22.08
C GLU A 11 5.79 -62.52 -21.22
N ASP A 12 7.10 -62.43 -21.03
CA ASP A 12 7.72 -61.41 -20.15
C ASP A 12 8.10 -60.11 -20.85
N GLU A 13 8.32 -60.10 -22.17
CA GLU A 13 8.64 -58.87 -22.89
C GLU A 13 7.41 -57.99 -23.12
N GLU A 14 6.25 -58.57 -23.47
CA GLU A 14 5.03 -57.82 -23.76
C GLU A 14 4.45 -57.14 -22.50
N SER A 15 4.58 -57.77 -21.33
CA SER A 15 4.18 -57.17 -20.04
C SER A 15 5.11 -56.00 -19.63
N ARG A 16 6.40 -56.09 -19.97
CA ARG A 16 7.42 -55.07 -19.70
C ARG A 16 7.26 -53.85 -20.61
N TRP A 17 6.97 -54.06 -21.90
CA TRP A 17 6.66 -52.98 -22.84
C TRP A 17 5.33 -52.28 -22.51
N ASN A 18 4.30 -53.03 -22.07
CA ASN A 18 3.02 -52.47 -21.64
C ASN A 18 3.13 -51.63 -20.35
N ASN A 19 4.02 -51.99 -19.42
CA ASN A 19 4.25 -51.21 -18.20
C ASN A 19 5.09 -49.95 -18.46
N VAL A 20 6.10 -50.00 -19.35
CA VAL A 20 6.90 -48.82 -19.73
C VAL A 20 6.09 -47.82 -20.55
N SER A 21 5.20 -48.29 -21.44
CA SER A 21 4.31 -47.43 -22.22
C SER A 21 3.25 -46.75 -21.33
N LYS A 22 2.62 -47.48 -20.39
CA LYS A 22 1.72 -46.90 -19.37
C LYS A 22 2.40 -45.84 -18.51
N TYR A 23 3.63 -46.09 -18.05
CA TYR A 23 4.39 -45.15 -17.23
C TYR A 23 4.79 -43.88 -18.02
N ARG A 24 5.17 -44.04 -19.29
CA ARG A 24 5.44 -42.92 -20.20
C ARG A 24 4.17 -42.11 -20.53
N ILE A 25 3.04 -42.76 -20.75
CA ILE A 25 1.75 -42.10 -20.99
C ILE A 25 1.28 -41.37 -19.73
N LEU A 26 1.42 -41.95 -18.54
CA LEU A 26 1.09 -41.30 -17.27
C LEU A 26 2.02 -40.12 -16.98
N ASN A 27 3.31 -40.21 -17.27
CA ASN A 27 4.24 -39.08 -17.12
C ASN A 27 4.04 -38.00 -18.19
N MET A 28 3.67 -38.37 -19.42
CA MET A 28 3.26 -37.41 -20.44
C MET A 28 1.92 -36.77 -20.09
N GLN A 29 0.93 -37.51 -19.61
CA GLN A 29 -0.32 -36.95 -19.11
C GLN A 29 -0.08 -36.10 -17.88
N LYS A 30 0.78 -36.47 -16.93
CA LYS A 30 1.17 -35.60 -15.81
C LYS A 30 1.90 -34.34 -16.28
N LYS A 31 2.82 -34.43 -17.24
CA LYS A 31 3.50 -33.25 -17.83
C LYS A 31 2.56 -32.36 -18.65
N VAL A 32 1.62 -32.95 -19.40
CA VAL A 32 0.63 -32.24 -20.24
C VAL A 32 -0.50 -31.66 -19.38
N PHE A 33 -0.92 -32.36 -18.33
CA PHE A 33 -1.86 -31.86 -17.34
C PHE A 33 -1.20 -30.78 -16.49
N SER A 34 0.06 -30.98 -16.06
CA SER A 34 0.87 -29.95 -15.42
C SER A 34 1.09 -28.74 -16.33
N SER A 35 1.34 -28.92 -17.63
CA SER A 35 1.52 -27.79 -18.54
C SER A 35 0.22 -27.03 -18.81
N LYS A 36 -0.91 -27.73 -19.00
CA LYS A 36 -2.23 -27.08 -19.14
C LYS A 36 -2.67 -26.36 -17.87
N VAL A 37 -2.44 -26.96 -16.69
CA VAL A 37 -2.72 -26.32 -15.40
C VAL A 37 -1.79 -25.12 -15.19
N CYS A 38 -0.50 -25.23 -15.49
CA CYS A 38 0.43 -24.08 -15.43
C CYS A 38 0.03 -22.96 -16.38
N ILE A 39 -0.36 -23.27 -17.62
CA ILE A 39 -0.85 -22.27 -18.59
C ILE A 39 -2.13 -21.61 -18.06
N PHE A 40 -3.07 -22.38 -17.53
CA PHE A 40 -4.28 -21.85 -16.92
C PHE A 40 -3.96 -20.91 -15.75
N LEU A 41 -3.15 -21.36 -14.79
CA LEU A 41 -2.76 -20.55 -13.63
C LEU A 41 -2.02 -19.27 -14.05
N PHE A 42 -1.07 -19.36 -14.98
CA PHE A 42 -0.33 -18.21 -15.49
C PHE A 42 -1.26 -17.21 -16.20
N SER A 43 -2.17 -17.70 -17.04
CA SER A 43 -3.19 -16.89 -17.71
C SER A 43 -4.12 -16.20 -16.71
N THR A 44 -4.55 -16.92 -15.67
CA THR A 44 -5.37 -16.37 -14.57
C THR A 44 -4.63 -15.26 -13.82
N LEU A 45 -3.36 -15.46 -13.49
CA LEU A 45 -2.54 -14.46 -12.79
C LEU A 45 -2.37 -13.18 -13.61
N ILE A 46 -2.04 -13.29 -14.90
CA ILE A 46 -1.96 -12.13 -15.79
C ILE A 46 -3.31 -11.42 -15.89
N THR A 47 -4.40 -12.18 -16.02
CA THR A 47 -5.75 -11.61 -16.11
C THR A 47 -6.08 -10.81 -14.85
N LEU A 48 -5.82 -11.38 -13.67
CA LEU A 48 -6.02 -10.69 -12.39
C LEU A 48 -5.14 -9.43 -12.28
N LEU A 49 -3.89 -9.51 -12.73
CA LEU A 49 -2.96 -8.37 -12.73
C LEU A 49 -3.46 -7.21 -13.61
N ILE A 50 -3.97 -7.52 -14.82
CA ILE A 50 -4.55 -6.51 -15.72
C ILE A 50 -5.86 -5.93 -15.17
N ILE A 51 -6.73 -6.76 -14.58
CA ILE A 51 -7.98 -6.28 -13.96
C ILE A 51 -7.66 -5.33 -12.81
N ASN A 52 -6.77 -5.75 -11.90
CA ASN A 52 -6.32 -4.93 -10.79
C ASN A 52 -5.64 -3.65 -11.28
N GLY A 53 -4.74 -3.74 -12.27
CA GLY A 53 -4.12 -2.56 -12.90
C GLY A 53 -5.15 -1.60 -13.52
N SER A 54 -6.23 -2.12 -14.10
CA SER A 54 -7.32 -1.32 -14.66
C SER A 54 -8.12 -0.63 -13.56
N THR A 55 -8.34 -1.30 -12.42
CA THR A 55 -8.95 -0.70 -11.22
C THR A 55 -8.07 0.42 -10.65
N VAL A 56 -6.74 0.25 -10.63
CA VAL A 56 -5.81 1.31 -10.22
C VAL A 56 -5.78 2.45 -11.23
N LEU A 57 -5.82 2.17 -12.55
CA LEU A 57 -5.96 3.22 -13.57
C LEU A 57 -7.25 4.02 -13.37
N PHE A 58 -8.34 3.37 -12.96
CA PHE A 58 -9.60 4.04 -12.64
C PHE A 58 -9.50 4.99 -11.44
N MET A 59 -8.45 4.88 -10.60
CA MET A 59 -8.13 5.90 -9.58
C MET A 59 -7.87 7.26 -10.21
N GLN A 60 -7.41 7.36 -11.46
CA GLN A 60 -7.24 8.65 -12.13
C GLN A 60 -8.57 9.40 -12.27
N CYS A 61 -9.68 8.68 -12.50
CA CYS A 61 -11.02 9.25 -12.43
C CYS A 61 -11.36 9.69 -10.99
N GLY A 62 -11.00 8.86 -10.01
CA GLY A 62 -11.12 9.16 -8.59
C GLY A 62 -10.43 10.46 -8.19
N PHE A 63 -9.14 10.62 -8.53
CA PHE A 63 -8.37 11.84 -8.33
C PHE A 63 -9.03 13.01 -9.04
N ALA A 64 -9.31 12.92 -10.34
CA ALA A 64 -9.92 14.02 -11.10
C ALA A 64 -11.20 14.57 -10.44
N LEU A 65 -12.11 13.69 -10.00
CA LEU A 65 -13.36 14.07 -9.33
C LEU A 65 -13.12 14.60 -7.92
N PHE A 66 -12.21 13.96 -7.18
CA PHE A 66 -11.84 14.32 -5.82
C PHE A 66 -11.24 15.73 -5.76
N GLU A 67 -10.22 15.97 -6.59
CA GLU A 67 -9.52 17.25 -6.72
C GLU A 67 -10.48 18.35 -7.20
N ALA A 68 -11.26 18.07 -8.25
CA ALA A 68 -12.21 19.04 -8.79
C ALA A 68 -13.17 19.50 -7.68
N GLY A 69 -13.84 18.58 -7.00
CA GLY A 69 -14.81 18.91 -5.95
C GLY A 69 -14.22 19.69 -4.78
N ALA A 70 -12.96 19.42 -4.43
CA ALA A 70 -12.29 19.98 -3.26
C ALA A 70 -11.70 21.40 -3.48
N VAL A 71 -11.72 21.92 -4.71
CA VAL A 71 -11.24 23.27 -5.05
C VAL A 71 -12.34 24.21 -5.53
N ARG A 72 -12.00 25.46 -5.86
CA ARG A 72 -12.93 26.46 -6.42
C ARG A 72 -13.30 26.12 -7.87
N ALA A 73 -14.57 26.31 -8.21
CA ALA A 73 -15.15 25.97 -9.52
C ALA A 73 -14.38 26.57 -10.72
N LYS A 74 -13.83 27.79 -10.58
CA LYS A 74 -13.07 28.46 -11.65
C LYS A 74 -11.82 27.71 -12.13
N ASN A 75 -11.33 26.75 -11.35
CA ASN A 75 -10.10 26.00 -11.64
C ASN A 75 -10.36 24.57 -12.14
N VAL A 76 -11.63 24.13 -12.22
CA VAL A 76 -12.00 22.74 -12.49
C VAL A 76 -11.48 22.26 -13.84
N THR A 77 -11.62 23.04 -14.91
CA THR A 77 -11.14 22.66 -16.25
C THR A 77 -9.63 22.37 -16.25
N ASN A 78 -8.83 23.20 -15.56
CA ASN A 78 -7.39 22.98 -15.46
C ASN A 78 -7.05 21.69 -14.70
N ILE A 79 -7.85 21.32 -13.70
CA ILE A 79 -7.67 20.10 -12.92
C ILE A 79 -7.95 18.86 -13.74
N LEU A 80 -9.07 18.85 -14.46
CA LEU A 80 -9.44 17.74 -15.33
C LEU A 80 -8.42 17.55 -16.44
N LEU A 81 -7.92 18.65 -17.03
CA LEU A 81 -6.85 18.61 -18.03
C LEU A 81 -5.55 18.03 -17.45
N LYS A 82 -5.12 18.46 -16.26
CA LYS A 82 -3.91 17.91 -15.61
C LYS A 82 -4.02 16.40 -15.40
N ASN A 83 -5.10 15.94 -14.77
CA ASN A 83 -5.29 14.51 -14.48
C ASN A 83 -5.36 13.66 -15.76
N PHE A 84 -6.02 14.15 -16.81
CA PHE A 84 -6.09 13.42 -18.08
C PHE A 84 -4.75 13.38 -18.80
N LEU A 85 -4.04 14.51 -18.86
CA LEU A 85 -2.72 14.60 -19.50
C LEU A 85 -1.66 13.81 -18.73
N ASP A 86 -1.75 13.72 -17.40
CA ASP A 86 -0.85 12.88 -16.59
C ASP A 86 -0.92 11.42 -16.99
N ALA A 87 -2.12 10.88 -17.23
CA ALA A 87 -2.27 9.50 -17.67
C ALA A 87 -1.66 9.29 -19.07
N LEU A 88 -1.88 10.22 -20.00
CA LEU A 88 -1.37 10.12 -21.37
C LEU A 88 0.15 10.25 -21.44
N ILE A 89 0.70 11.31 -20.85
CA ILE A 89 2.14 11.56 -20.83
C ILE A 89 2.82 10.49 -19.99
N GLY A 90 2.25 10.16 -18.83
CA GLY A 90 2.78 9.12 -17.95
C GLY A 90 2.93 7.79 -18.68
N MET A 91 1.94 7.37 -19.47
CA MET A 91 2.04 6.12 -20.24
C MET A 91 3.20 6.16 -21.24
N ILE A 92 3.29 7.23 -22.04
CA ILE A 92 4.33 7.37 -23.07
C ILE A 92 5.72 7.38 -22.43
N VAL A 93 5.89 8.15 -21.35
CA VAL A 93 7.18 8.31 -20.68
C VAL A 93 7.58 7.05 -19.93
N TYR A 94 6.65 6.39 -19.24
CA TYR A 94 6.91 5.15 -18.53
C TYR A 94 7.27 4.02 -19.49
N TRP A 95 6.59 3.95 -20.65
CA TRP A 95 6.94 3.03 -21.74
C TRP A 95 8.34 3.30 -22.31
N ALA A 96 8.68 4.57 -22.56
CA ALA A 96 9.95 4.93 -23.18
C ALA A 96 11.15 4.68 -22.25
N VAL A 97 11.07 5.12 -20.98
CA VAL A 97 12.21 5.10 -20.05
C VAL A 97 11.87 4.66 -18.63
N GLY A 98 10.64 4.88 -18.15
CA GLY A 98 10.30 4.62 -16.75
C GLY A 98 10.43 3.14 -16.36
N TYR A 99 9.84 2.23 -17.14
CA TYR A 99 9.99 0.79 -16.86
C TYR A 99 11.45 0.34 -16.90
N ALA A 100 12.25 0.93 -17.79
CA ALA A 100 13.67 0.62 -17.90
C ALA A 100 14.44 0.99 -16.63
N PHE A 101 14.19 2.18 -16.09
CA PHE A 101 14.85 2.60 -14.85
C PHE A 101 14.37 1.83 -13.62
N ALA A 102 13.10 1.42 -13.58
CA ALA A 102 12.55 0.65 -12.47
C ALA A 102 13.00 -0.82 -12.48
N PHE A 103 12.79 -1.51 -13.61
CA PHE A 103 12.88 -2.97 -13.73
C PHE A 103 13.81 -3.42 -14.86
N GLY A 104 14.70 -2.56 -15.35
CA GLY A 104 15.67 -2.83 -16.41
C GLY A 104 16.77 -3.83 -16.06
N ASN A 105 16.49 -4.83 -15.22
CA ASN A 105 17.37 -5.94 -14.94
C ASN A 105 16.97 -7.14 -15.79
N THR A 106 17.95 -7.79 -16.41
CA THR A 106 17.71 -8.99 -17.21
C THR A 106 18.13 -10.25 -16.46
N VAL A 107 17.20 -11.18 -16.33
CA VAL A 107 17.45 -12.58 -15.94
C VAL A 107 17.50 -13.38 -17.24
N VAL A 108 18.70 -13.77 -17.68
CA VAL A 108 18.89 -14.57 -18.90
C VAL A 108 19.19 -16.01 -18.49
N PRO A 109 18.57 -17.03 -19.10
CA PRO A 109 19.02 -18.40 -18.92
C PRO A 109 20.44 -18.53 -19.47
N GLY A 110 21.40 -18.84 -18.61
CA GLY A 110 22.75 -19.22 -18.97
C GLY A 110 22.75 -20.52 -19.76
N SER A 111 23.78 -20.71 -20.59
CA SER A 111 24.00 -21.94 -21.37
C SER A 111 24.20 -23.19 -20.51
N ASP A 112 24.41 -23.03 -19.21
CA ASP A 112 24.51 -24.06 -18.17
C ASP A 112 23.17 -24.39 -17.48
N GLY A 113 22.08 -23.70 -17.85
CA GLY A 113 20.78 -23.84 -17.21
C GLY A 113 20.60 -23.01 -15.93
N ASN A 114 21.63 -22.24 -15.52
CA ASN A 114 21.53 -21.29 -14.40
C ASN A 114 21.12 -19.92 -14.93
N TYR A 115 20.35 -19.16 -14.17
CA TYR A 115 20.01 -17.79 -14.58
C TYR A 115 21.20 -16.84 -14.32
N THR A 116 21.70 -16.18 -15.36
CA THR A 116 22.71 -15.13 -15.27
C THR A 116 22.03 -13.76 -15.19
N TYR A 117 22.38 -13.00 -14.14
CA TYR A 117 21.94 -11.63 -13.96
C TYR A 117 22.81 -10.70 -14.80
N HIS A 118 22.26 -10.17 -15.89
CA HIS A 118 22.88 -9.04 -16.58
C HIS A 118 22.49 -7.77 -15.80
N SER A 119 23.40 -7.34 -14.91
CA SER A 119 23.11 -6.43 -13.83
C SER A 119 22.98 -4.98 -14.30
N ALA A 120 21.83 -4.35 -14.06
CA ALA A 120 21.86 -2.94 -13.73
C ALA A 120 22.56 -2.76 -12.36
N ASN A 121 23.02 -1.55 -12.05
CA ASN A 121 23.65 -1.32 -10.75
C ASN A 121 22.58 -1.21 -9.65
N SER A 122 22.99 -1.12 -8.39
CA SER A 122 22.05 -1.05 -7.25
C SER A 122 21.21 0.24 -7.18
N PHE A 123 21.45 1.21 -8.07
CA PHE A 123 20.81 2.51 -8.06
C PHE A 123 19.76 2.69 -9.17
N ILE A 124 19.99 2.18 -10.38
CA ILE A 124 19.10 2.39 -11.53
C ILE A 124 19.17 1.25 -12.54
N GLY A 125 18.02 0.87 -13.10
CA GLY A 125 17.86 -0.06 -14.22
C GLY A 125 18.44 0.48 -15.54
N ASN A 126 18.90 -0.40 -16.43
CA ASN A 126 19.56 0.00 -17.69
C ASN A 126 19.14 -0.81 -18.93
N ASN A 127 18.02 -1.53 -18.86
CA ASN A 127 17.47 -2.32 -19.97
C ASN A 127 15.96 -2.09 -20.12
N HIS A 128 15.35 -2.55 -21.22
CA HIS A 128 13.91 -2.39 -21.54
C HIS A 128 13.46 -0.96 -21.87
N PHE A 129 14.34 -0.12 -22.42
CA PHE A 129 13.95 1.16 -23.02
C PHE A 129 13.01 0.94 -24.20
N PHE A 130 11.99 1.79 -24.34
CA PHE A 130 10.92 1.66 -25.34
C PHE A 130 10.29 0.26 -25.37
N LEU A 131 10.17 -0.34 -24.17
CA LEU A 131 9.71 -1.68 -23.84
C LEU A 131 9.57 -2.69 -25.00
N SER A 132 10.50 -3.64 -25.14
CA SER A 132 10.28 -4.92 -25.85
C SER A 132 10.68 -6.14 -25.00
N GLY A 133 9.84 -7.19 -25.01
CA GLY A 133 9.90 -8.37 -24.11
C GLY A 133 8.53 -9.02 -23.86
N SER A 134 8.37 -9.85 -22.83
CA SER A 134 7.11 -10.59 -22.51
C SER A 134 6.38 -10.10 -21.24
N PHE A 135 6.79 -8.97 -20.65
CA PHE A 135 6.36 -8.50 -19.33
C PHE A 135 5.19 -7.50 -19.35
N TYR A 136 4.27 -7.62 -20.31
CA TYR A 136 3.23 -6.60 -20.54
C TYR A 136 2.27 -6.39 -19.36
N GLY A 137 1.92 -7.46 -18.63
CA GLY A 137 1.06 -7.38 -17.45
C GLY A 137 1.71 -6.60 -16.31
N GLU A 138 2.97 -6.93 -16.01
CA GLU A 138 3.77 -6.27 -14.98
C GLU A 138 4.07 -4.82 -15.36
N PHE A 139 4.37 -4.56 -16.64
CA PHE A 139 4.53 -3.21 -17.16
C PHE A 139 3.29 -2.37 -16.88
N PHE A 140 2.11 -2.84 -17.30
CA PHE A 140 0.87 -2.10 -17.15
C PHE A 140 0.54 -1.86 -15.67
N PHE A 141 0.71 -2.89 -14.83
CA PHE A 141 0.47 -2.76 -13.41
C PHE A 141 1.41 -1.75 -12.77
N ASN A 142 2.71 -1.75 -13.08
CA ASN A 142 3.64 -0.78 -12.49
C ASN A 142 3.48 0.65 -13.04
N PHE A 143 3.11 0.79 -14.31
CA PHE A 143 2.79 2.09 -14.92
C PHE A 143 1.73 2.83 -14.10
N VAL A 144 0.65 2.15 -13.69
CA VAL A 144 -0.45 2.82 -12.99
C VAL A 144 -0.03 3.28 -11.58
N PHE A 145 0.96 2.64 -10.93
CA PHE A 145 1.56 3.18 -9.70
C PHE A 145 2.41 4.42 -9.97
N ALA A 146 3.21 4.43 -11.03
CA ALA A 146 3.98 5.61 -11.41
C ALA A 146 3.06 6.81 -11.69
N ALA A 147 1.97 6.59 -12.43
CA ALA A 147 0.94 7.60 -12.67
C ALA A 147 0.23 8.05 -11.37
N THR A 148 0.04 7.12 -10.42
CA THR A 148 -0.53 7.44 -9.09
C THR A 148 0.42 8.32 -8.27
N ALA A 149 1.72 8.03 -8.25
CA ALA A 149 2.69 8.88 -7.55
C ALA A 149 2.72 10.31 -8.11
N THR A 150 2.58 10.45 -9.43
CA THR A 150 2.55 11.74 -10.12
C THR A 150 1.31 12.56 -9.79
N THR A 151 0.12 11.95 -9.85
CA THR A 151 -1.14 12.69 -9.59
C THR A 151 -1.26 13.18 -8.13
N ILE A 152 -0.61 12.50 -7.17
CA ILE A 152 -0.53 12.98 -5.77
C ILE A 152 0.00 14.43 -5.69
N THR A 153 0.99 14.76 -6.53
CA THR A 153 1.55 16.11 -6.57
C THR A 153 0.61 17.10 -7.25
N SER A 154 -0.18 16.67 -8.25
CA SER A 154 -1.19 17.50 -8.94
C SER A 154 -2.13 18.21 -7.96
N GLY A 155 -2.67 17.42 -7.03
CA GLY A 155 -3.59 17.87 -6.01
C GLY A 155 -2.95 18.80 -4.98
N ALA A 156 -1.68 18.56 -4.66
CA ALA A 156 -0.94 19.38 -3.71
C ALA A 156 -0.70 20.80 -4.24
N ILE A 157 -0.45 20.97 -5.55
CA ILE A 157 -0.14 22.27 -6.18
C ILE A 157 -1.28 22.91 -6.97
N VAL A 158 -2.51 22.41 -6.80
CA VAL A 158 -3.69 22.89 -7.52
C VAL A 158 -4.04 24.37 -7.29
N GLU A 159 -4.69 24.99 -8.27
CA GLU A 159 -5.13 26.41 -8.33
C GLU A 159 -4.05 27.47 -8.53
N ARG A 160 -2.75 27.13 -8.42
CA ARG A 160 -1.67 28.11 -8.58
C ARG A 160 -0.45 27.64 -9.38
N SER A 161 -0.42 26.38 -9.80
CA SER A 161 0.57 25.87 -10.76
C SER A 161 0.17 26.19 -12.21
N GLN A 162 1.12 26.63 -13.03
CA GLN A 162 0.93 26.68 -14.48
C GLN A 162 0.89 25.25 -15.05
N LEU A 163 0.02 25.02 -16.04
CA LEU A 163 -0.17 23.69 -16.64
C LEU A 163 1.12 23.16 -17.27
N SER A 164 1.81 23.97 -18.07
CA SER A 164 3.05 23.58 -18.75
C SER A 164 4.15 23.15 -17.77
N SER A 165 4.38 23.92 -16.70
CA SER A 165 5.33 23.56 -15.65
C SER A 165 4.98 22.24 -14.97
N TYR A 166 3.68 21.99 -14.79
CA TYR A 166 3.19 20.74 -14.22
C TYR A 166 3.42 19.55 -15.15
N LEU A 167 3.24 19.69 -16.47
CA LEU A 167 3.51 18.59 -17.41
C LEU A 167 5.00 18.21 -17.45
N ILE A 168 5.90 19.19 -17.35
CA ILE A 168 7.35 18.93 -17.23
C ILE A 168 7.64 18.17 -15.93
N TYR A 169 7.00 18.59 -14.83
CA TYR A 169 7.12 17.90 -13.54
C TYR A 169 6.64 16.45 -13.64
N SER A 170 5.48 16.24 -14.25
CA SER A 170 4.86 14.93 -14.49
C SER A 170 5.75 13.99 -15.32
N PHE A 171 6.42 14.54 -16.35
CA PHE A 171 7.42 13.81 -17.15
C PHE A 171 8.57 13.28 -16.28
N PHE A 172 9.20 14.13 -15.47
CA PHE A 172 10.34 13.70 -14.65
C PHE A 172 9.92 12.77 -13.51
N LEU A 173 8.74 12.98 -12.93
CA LEU A 173 8.28 12.14 -11.82
C LEU A 173 7.95 10.73 -12.30
N THR A 174 7.21 10.61 -13.39
CA THR A 174 6.81 9.31 -13.98
C THR A 174 7.96 8.63 -14.73
N GLY A 175 8.88 9.41 -15.31
CA GLY A 175 9.96 8.90 -16.14
C GLY A 175 11.27 8.65 -15.44
N PHE A 176 11.49 9.23 -14.26
CA PHE A 176 12.79 9.13 -13.58
C PHE A 176 12.64 8.96 -12.06
N ILE A 177 12.09 9.94 -11.36
CA ILE A 177 12.13 9.96 -9.88
C ILE A 177 11.44 8.73 -9.29
N GLN A 178 10.18 8.47 -9.67
CA GLN A 178 9.45 7.33 -9.13
C GLN A 178 10.02 5.99 -9.61
N PRO A 179 10.31 5.78 -10.91
CA PRO A 179 10.95 4.56 -11.37
C PRO A 179 12.27 4.21 -10.67
N VAL A 180 13.15 5.19 -10.47
CA VAL A 180 14.42 5.00 -9.77
C VAL A 180 14.18 4.58 -8.32
N THR A 181 13.21 5.19 -7.63
CA THR A 181 12.86 4.77 -6.27
C THR A 181 12.27 3.35 -6.23
N VAL A 182 11.49 2.96 -7.24
CA VAL A 182 11.00 1.58 -7.39
C VAL A 182 12.15 0.61 -7.58
N HIS A 183 13.17 0.99 -8.35
CA HIS A 183 14.37 0.16 -8.49
C HIS A 183 15.01 -0.15 -7.15
N TRP A 184 15.10 0.86 -6.27
CA TRP A 184 15.68 0.71 -4.93
C TRP A 184 14.91 -0.29 -4.08
N THR A 185 13.57 -0.29 -4.15
CA THR A 185 12.70 -0.97 -3.18
C THR A 185 12.04 -2.26 -3.68
N TRP A 186 11.79 -2.37 -4.98
CA TRP A 186 10.97 -3.43 -5.61
C TRP A 186 11.67 -4.16 -6.74
N SER A 187 12.88 -3.73 -7.11
CA SER A 187 13.73 -4.45 -8.06
C SER A 187 15.04 -4.87 -7.38
N THR A 188 16.17 -4.82 -8.05
CA THR A 188 17.46 -5.27 -7.51
C THR A 188 18.26 -4.17 -6.81
N GLY A 189 17.62 -3.08 -6.40
CA GLY A 189 18.33 -1.93 -5.85
C GLY A 189 18.75 -2.08 -4.39
N PHE A 190 19.49 -1.08 -3.91
CA PHE A 190 20.23 -1.15 -2.65
C PHE A 190 19.35 -1.17 -1.38
N LEU A 191 18.06 -0.82 -1.44
CA LEU A 191 17.20 -0.91 -0.24
C LEU A 191 16.69 -2.35 -0.05
N LEU A 192 16.37 -3.03 -1.15
CA LEU A 192 15.97 -4.44 -1.11
C LEU A 192 17.17 -5.37 -0.93
N TYR A 193 18.28 -5.07 -1.61
CA TYR A 193 19.54 -5.82 -1.52
C TYR A 193 20.67 -4.90 -1.03
N PRO A 194 20.76 -4.66 0.29
CA PRO A 194 21.74 -3.73 0.85
C PRO A 194 23.18 -4.18 0.55
N PRO A 195 24.02 -3.27 0.01
CA PRO A 195 25.45 -3.52 -0.14
C PRO A 195 26.11 -3.93 1.17
N SER A 196 27.12 -4.80 1.09
CA SER A 196 27.82 -5.34 2.27
C SER A 196 28.39 -4.26 3.19
N TRP A 197 28.72 -3.07 2.67
CA TRP A 197 29.22 -1.94 3.47
C TRP A 197 28.18 -1.32 4.41
N PHE A 198 26.88 -1.63 4.26
CA PHE A 198 25.87 -1.27 5.26
C PHE A 198 25.98 -2.07 6.56
N ASN A 199 26.70 -3.20 6.54
CA ASN A 199 26.92 -4.08 7.71
C ASN A 199 25.62 -4.43 8.46
N LEU A 200 24.53 -4.67 7.71
CA LEU A 200 23.24 -5.05 8.27
C LEU A 200 23.22 -6.55 8.62
N PRO A 201 22.52 -6.94 9.70
CA PRO A 201 22.30 -8.36 10.01
C PRO A 201 21.62 -9.09 8.86
N GLU A 202 21.89 -10.39 8.74
CA GLU A 202 21.17 -11.27 7.83
C GLU A 202 19.65 -11.17 8.09
N ASN A 203 18.86 -11.00 7.02
CA ASN A 203 17.41 -10.77 7.03
C ASN A 203 16.92 -9.34 7.35
N VAL A 204 17.80 -8.33 7.40
CA VAL A 204 17.40 -6.92 7.48
C VAL A 204 17.43 -6.29 6.10
N TYR A 205 16.24 -5.97 5.57
CA TYR A 205 16.07 -5.33 4.27
C TYR A 205 14.79 -4.51 4.24
N PHE A 206 14.70 -3.59 3.28
CA PHE A 206 13.53 -2.77 3.09
C PHE A 206 12.34 -3.60 2.60
N ARG A 207 11.16 -3.39 3.19
CA ARG A 207 9.91 -4.00 2.75
C ARG A 207 8.82 -2.94 2.61
N ASP A 208 8.17 -2.97 1.46
CA ASP A 208 6.97 -2.20 1.15
C ASP A 208 6.12 -3.06 0.22
N TYR A 209 4.93 -3.48 0.64
CA TYR A 209 4.14 -4.46 -0.10
C TYR A 209 3.48 -3.88 -1.35
N ALA A 210 2.77 -2.77 -1.21
CA ALA A 210 1.93 -2.17 -2.25
C ALA A 210 2.15 -0.65 -2.42
N GLY A 211 3.20 -0.09 -1.82
CA GLY A 211 3.73 1.22 -2.20
C GLY A 211 3.43 2.33 -1.21
N ALA A 212 3.39 2.01 0.09
CA ALA A 212 3.26 3.03 1.12
C ALA A 212 4.38 4.07 1.01
N CYS A 213 5.63 3.64 0.87
CA CYS A 213 6.76 4.53 0.67
C CYS A 213 7.04 4.75 -0.82
N SER A 214 7.16 3.68 -1.60
CA SER A 214 7.68 3.71 -2.97
C SER A 214 6.75 4.45 -3.96
N VAL A 215 5.48 4.64 -3.58
CA VAL A 215 4.48 5.33 -4.41
C VAL A 215 3.95 6.54 -3.66
N HIS A 216 3.32 6.32 -2.50
CA HIS A 216 2.72 7.41 -1.74
C HIS A 216 3.75 8.27 -1.00
N GLY A 217 4.74 7.67 -0.35
CA GLY A 217 5.82 8.40 0.32
C GLY A 217 6.60 9.27 -0.66
N VAL A 218 7.01 8.72 -1.80
CA VAL A 218 7.72 9.43 -2.87
C VAL A 218 6.85 10.54 -3.47
N GLY A 219 5.60 10.23 -3.85
CA GLY A 219 4.66 11.22 -4.38
C GLY A 219 4.36 12.34 -3.36
N GLY A 220 4.23 12.00 -2.08
CA GLY A 220 3.99 12.94 -0.99
C GLY A 220 5.21 13.81 -0.66
N ALA A 221 6.43 13.27 -0.74
CA ALA A 221 7.66 14.05 -0.59
C ALA A 221 7.82 15.04 -1.74
N CYS A 222 7.56 14.58 -2.97
CA CYS A 222 7.54 15.39 -4.17
C CYS A 222 6.49 16.52 -4.07
N ALA A 223 5.29 16.20 -3.60
CA ALA A 223 4.23 17.16 -3.29
C ALA A 223 4.66 18.20 -2.25
N LEU A 224 5.34 17.79 -1.17
CA LEU A 224 5.83 18.71 -0.13
C LEU A 224 6.82 19.72 -0.71
N ILE A 225 7.81 19.24 -1.46
CA ILE A 225 8.79 20.09 -2.13
C ILE A 225 8.09 21.04 -3.11
N ALA A 226 7.18 20.51 -3.94
CA ALA A 226 6.43 21.34 -4.89
C ALA A 226 5.61 22.44 -4.19
N CYS A 227 4.94 22.13 -3.08
CA CYS A 227 4.22 23.12 -2.27
C CYS A 227 5.13 24.21 -1.69
N ILE A 228 6.34 23.86 -1.26
CA ILE A 228 7.32 24.83 -0.74
C ILE A 228 7.75 25.82 -1.83
N PHE A 229 8.07 25.33 -3.03
CA PHE A 229 8.55 26.16 -4.14
C PHE A 229 7.44 27.00 -4.78
N VAL A 230 6.25 26.43 -4.97
CA VAL A 230 5.12 27.13 -5.57
C VAL A 230 4.50 28.16 -4.60
N GLY A 231 4.60 27.89 -3.30
CA GLY A 231 4.04 28.75 -2.27
C GLY A 231 2.52 28.63 -2.09
N PRO A 232 1.97 29.38 -1.11
CA PRO A 232 0.56 29.27 -0.73
C PRO A 232 -0.38 29.96 -1.71
N ARG A 233 -1.63 29.46 -1.81
CA ARG A 233 -2.66 30.13 -2.61
C ARG A 233 -2.96 31.52 -2.05
N ILE A 234 -3.22 32.46 -2.96
CA ILE A 234 -3.65 33.82 -2.61
C ILE A 234 -4.91 33.75 -1.72
N GLY A 235 -4.84 34.40 -0.56
CA GLY A 235 -5.91 34.43 0.44
C GLY A 235 -5.89 33.26 1.44
N ARG A 236 -4.95 32.31 1.35
CA ARG A 236 -4.83 31.21 2.32
C ARG A 236 -4.31 31.69 3.69
N PHE A 237 -3.29 32.54 3.67
CA PHE A 237 -2.66 33.14 4.85
C PHE A 237 -2.63 34.65 4.71
N ASP A 238 -2.96 35.39 5.76
CA ASP A 238 -2.79 36.85 5.78
C ASP A 238 -1.39 37.27 6.27
N ALA A 239 -1.12 38.58 6.26
CA ALA A 239 0.13 39.16 6.74
C ALA A 239 0.45 38.81 8.21
N ASN A 240 -0.58 38.54 9.03
CA ASN A 240 -0.45 38.11 10.41
C ASN A 240 -0.33 36.59 10.55
N LYS A 241 -0.09 35.87 9.44
CA LYS A 241 0.03 34.40 9.39
C LYS A 241 -1.23 33.67 9.84
N LYS A 242 -2.39 34.34 9.85
CA LYS A 242 -3.67 33.72 10.18
C LYS A 242 -4.17 32.94 8.97
N LYS A 243 -4.62 31.71 9.24
CA LYS A 243 -5.15 30.77 8.24
C LYS A 243 -6.62 31.09 7.91
N TYR A 244 -6.94 31.09 6.63
CA TYR A 244 -8.31 31.13 6.11
C TYR A 244 -8.67 29.82 5.39
N HIS A 245 -9.91 29.37 5.56
CA HIS A 245 -10.42 28.20 4.87
C HIS A 245 -10.88 28.59 3.47
N ILE A 246 -10.34 27.92 2.44
CA ILE A 246 -10.80 28.04 1.05
C ILE A 246 -11.66 26.80 0.78
N PRO A 247 -13.00 26.93 0.75
CA PRO A 247 -13.87 25.78 0.56
C PRO A 247 -13.81 25.25 -0.88
N GLY A 248 -13.94 23.93 -1.01
CA GLY A 248 -14.24 23.28 -2.29
C GLY A 248 -15.65 23.61 -2.77
N HIS A 249 -15.86 23.49 -4.08
CA HIS A 249 -17.12 23.88 -4.72
C HIS A 249 -18.17 22.75 -4.77
N SER A 250 -17.78 21.48 -4.59
CA SER A 250 -18.72 20.34 -4.67
C SER A 250 -18.31 19.17 -3.79
N THR A 251 -18.93 19.06 -2.60
CA THR A 251 -18.76 17.90 -1.71
C THR A 251 -19.20 16.57 -2.34
N PRO A 252 -20.27 16.48 -3.15
CA PRO A 252 -20.62 15.24 -3.84
C PRO A 252 -19.54 14.74 -4.81
N LEU A 253 -18.88 15.63 -5.55
CA LEU A 253 -17.76 15.24 -6.42
C LEU A 253 -16.57 14.74 -5.59
N THR A 254 -16.24 15.43 -4.50
CA THR A 254 -15.22 14.96 -3.55
C THR A 254 -15.58 13.58 -2.98
N ALA A 255 -16.85 13.34 -2.65
CA ALA A 255 -17.30 12.06 -2.12
C ALA A 255 -17.17 10.94 -3.15
N LEU A 256 -17.66 11.16 -4.37
CA LEU A 256 -17.60 10.17 -5.44
C LEU A 256 -16.14 9.82 -5.79
N GLY A 257 -15.28 10.83 -5.92
CA GLY A 257 -13.85 10.62 -6.12
C GLY A 257 -13.21 9.81 -4.99
N GLY A 258 -13.52 10.14 -3.73
CA GLY A 258 -13.04 9.41 -2.55
C GLY A 258 -13.44 7.93 -2.55
N PHE A 259 -14.69 7.60 -2.88
CA PHE A 259 -15.13 6.20 -2.98
C PHE A 259 -14.43 5.44 -4.11
N ILE A 260 -14.22 6.09 -5.27
CA ILE A 260 -13.46 5.48 -6.38
C ILE A 260 -12.01 5.20 -5.95
N LEU A 261 -11.38 6.12 -5.22
CA LEU A 261 -10.03 5.92 -4.69
C LEU A 261 -9.97 4.72 -3.73
N ILE A 262 -10.96 4.56 -2.83
CA ILE A 262 -11.04 3.40 -1.93
C ILE A 262 -11.09 2.07 -2.70
N ILE A 263 -11.87 2.00 -3.79
CA ILE A 263 -11.92 0.82 -4.67
C ILE A 263 -10.57 0.60 -5.36
N GLY A 264 -9.94 1.68 -5.80
CA GLY A 264 -8.60 1.67 -6.39
C GLY A 264 -7.53 1.05 -5.50
N PHE A 265 -7.51 1.43 -4.22
CA PHE A 265 -6.59 0.86 -3.22
C PHE A 265 -6.74 -0.67 -3.08
N LEU A 266 -7.95 -1.21 -3.23
CA LEU A 266 -8.14 -2.67 -3.28
C LEU A 266 -7.42 -3.26 -4.49
N GLY A 267 -7.58 -2.67 -5.68
CA GLY A 267 -6.84 -3.08 -6.88
C GLY A 267 -5.31 -3.06 -6.68
N MET A 268 -4.79 -2.02 -6.01
CA MET A 268 -3.35 -1.90 -5.71
C MET A 268 -2.84 -3.08 -4.87
N VAL A 269 -3.53 -3.42 -3.78
CA VAL A 269 -3.06 -4.47 -2.86
C VAL A 269 -3.33 -5.88 -3.37
N MET A 270 -4.41 -6.09 -4.13
CA MET A 270 -4.76 -7.41 -4.67
C MET A 270 -3.86 -7.79 -5.85
N GLY A 271 -3.39 -6.81 -6.63
CA GLY A 271 -2.51 -7.06 -7.78
C GLY A 271 -1.12 -7.61 -7.42
N HIS A 272 -0.67 -7.47 -6.17
CA HIS A 272 0.60 -8.03 -5.68
C HIS A 272 0.51 -9.52 -5.29
N ALA A 273 -0.68 -10.12 -5.38
CA ALA A 273 -0.94 -11.56 -5.32
C ALA A 273 -0.40 -12.34 -4.10
N ASN A 274 -0.10 -11.67 -2.98
CA ASN A 274 0.34 -12.31 -1.75
C ASN A 274 -0.68 -12.07 -0.62
N ASN A 275 -1.21 -13.15 -0.03
CA ASN A 275 -2.24 -13.08 1.02
C ASN A 275 -3.35 -12.06 0.69
N ILE A 276 -3.95 -12.23 -0.50
CA ILE A 276 -4.89 -11.25 -1.09
C ILE A 276 -6.07 -10.96 -0.14
N GLU A 277 -6.63 -12.01 0.48
CA GLU A 277 -7.76 -11.90 1.41
C GLU A 277 -7.40 -11.04 2.63
N LEU A 278 -6.25 -11.32 3.25
CA LEU A 278 -5.75 -10.56 4.40
C LEU A 278 -5.47 -9.11 4.01
N SER A 279 -4.84 -8.91 2.84
CA SER A 279 -4.53 -7.58 2.30
C SER A 279 -5.78 -6.73 2.09
N ALA A 280 -6.84 -7.31 1.52
CA ALA A 280 -8.11 -6.64 1.25
C ALA A 280 -8.87 -6.26 2.53
N ILE A 281 -8.88 -7.13 3.54
CA ILE A 281 -9.49 -6.82 4.83
C ILE A 281 -8.70 -5.71 5.53
N ASN A 282 -7.38 -5.87 5.59
CA ASN A 282 -6.51 -4.96 6.31
C ASN A 282 -6.58 -3.55 5.75
N ILE A 283 -6.45 -3.36 4.43
CA ILE A 283 -6.45 -2.03 3.81
C ILE A 283 -7.72 -1.23 4.16
N VAL A 284 -8.89 -1.87 4.09
CA VAL A 284 -10.19 -1.25 4.41
C VAL A 284 -10.33 -1.01 5.91
N LEU A 285 -9.89 -1.96 6.74
CA LEU A 285 -9.94 -1.84 8.19
C LEU A 285 -9.08 -0.68 8.71
N GLY A 286 -7.85 -0.55 8.22
CA GLY A 286 -6.96 0.56 8.60
C GLY A 286 -7.49 1.91 8.11
N GLY A 287 -8.00 1.97 6.88
CA GLY A 287 -8.67 3.16 6.36
C GLY A 287 -9.87 3.58 7.22
N SER A 288 -10.74 2.62 7.54
CA SER A 288 -11.93 2.85 8.37
C SER A 288 -11.56 3.32 9.78
N ALA A 289 -10.58 2.68 10.42
CA ALA A 289 -10.09 3.06 11.73
C ALA A 289 -9.52 4.48 11.74
N SER A 290 -8.76 4.84 10.70
CA SER A 290 -8.20 6.18 10.54
C SER A 290 -9.29 7.25 10.35
N GLY A 291 -10.20 7.04 9.39
CA GLY A 291 -11.29 7.96 9.11
C GLY A 291 -12.17 8.24 10.34
N LEU A 292 -12.57 7.18 11.05
CA LEU A 292 -13.34 7.31 12.28
C LEU A 292 -12.58 8.03 13.39
N THR A 293 -11.27 7.81 13.52
CA THR A 293 -10.44 8.45 14.55
C THR A 293 -10.28 9.95 14.30
N ALA A 294 -10.19 10.39 13.05
CA ALA A 294 -10.04 11.80 12.70
C ALA A 294 -11.30 12.65 13.01
N ILE A 295 -12.47 12.02 13.12
CA ILE A 295 -13.72 12.67 13.52
C ILE A 295 -13.58 13.17 14.98
N PRO A 296 -13.65 14.50 15.25
CA PRO A 296 -13.54 15.09 16.60
C PRO A 296 -14.34 14.43 17.74
N LYS A 297 -15.47 13.76 17.44
CA LYS A 297 -16.24 13.01 18.44
C LYS A 297 -15.45 11.81 18.98
N PHE A 298 -14.61 11.18 18.17
CA PHE A 298 -13.78 10.03 18.55
C PHE A 298 -12.36 10.43 18.96
N CYS A 299 -11.91 11.66 18.62
CA CYS A 299 -10.61 12.18 19.06
C CYS A 299 -10.69 12.84 20.46
N PRO A 300 -10.14 12.23 21.54
CA PRO A 300 -10.28 12.74 22.91
C PRO A 300 -9.65 14.13 23.12
N HIS A 301 -8.63 14.49 22.33
CA HIS A 301 -7.91 15.76 22.48
C HIS A 301 -8.73 17.00 22.07
N LYS A 302 -9.72 16.85 21.18
CA LYS A 302 -10.62 17.95 20.78
C LYS A 302 -11.83 18.09 21.71
N ARG A 303 -12.19 17.06 22.49
CA ARG A 303 -13.25 17.15 23.52
C ARG A 303 -12.90 18.14 24.62
N VAL A 304 -11.62 18.26 25.00
CA VAL A 304 -11.16 19.19 26.06
C VAL A 304 -11.11 20.64 25.56
N MET A 305 -10.75 20.89 24.30
CA MET A 305 -10.78 22.25 23.72
C MET A 305 -12.21 22.70 23.38
N ALA A 306 -13.06 21.80 22.86
CA ALA A 306 -14.46 22.12 22.56
C ALA A 306 -15.27 22.48 23.83
N ARG A 307 -14.94 21.85 24.97
CA ARG A 307 -15.62 22.12 26.25
C ARG A 307 -15.11 23.38 26.97
N ARG A 308 -13.91 23.86 26.65
CA ARG A 308 -13.38 25.16 27.14
C ARG A 308 -13.84 26.35 26.29
N ALA A 309 -14.05 26.15 24.99
CA ALA A 309 -14.60 27.20 24.12
C ALA A 309 -16.11 27.42 24.31
N SER A 310 -16.88 26.39 24.71
CA SER A 310 -18.33 26.49 24.88
C SER A 310 -18.78 27.19 26.17
N VAL A 311 -17.90 27.33 27.18
CA VAL A 311 -18.23 28.02 28.44
C VAL A 311 -18.06 29.54 28.34
N PHE A 312 -17.14 30.03 27.49
CA PHE A 312 -16.90 31.47 27.31
C PHE A 312 -17.65 32.12 26.12
N VAL A 313 -18.24 31.33 25.22
CA VAL A 313 -18.89 31.82 23.98
C VAL A 313 -20.41 31.67 24.04
N ARG A 314 -21.02 31.75 25.23
CA ARG A 314 -22.48 31.69 25.39
C ARG A 314 -23.17 33.03 25.08
N GLN A 315 -22.45 34.04 24.60
CA GLN A 315 -22.96 35.41 24.48
C GLN A 315 -22.75 36.09 23.12
N SER A 316 -22.69 35.33 22.02
CA SER A 316 -22.87 35.94 20.70
C SER A 316 -23.67 35.03 19.76
N ASN A 317 -24.78 35.58 19.26
CA ASN A 317 -25.69 34.96 18.28
C ASN A 317 -25.05 34.75 16.88
N ALA A 318 -23.71 34.76 16.77
CA ALA A 318 -22.96 34.62 15.52
C ALA A 318 -22.45 33.19 15.25
N VAL A 319 -22.80 32.20 16.08
CA VAL A 319 -22.24 30.83 16.01
C VAL A 319 -23.27 29.80 15.52
N ARG A 320 -24.22 30.20 14.67
CA ARG A 320 -25.28 29.28 14.23
C ARG A 320 -24.90 28.31 13.11
N ASN A 321 -23.70 28.41 12.52
CA ASN A 321 -23.25 27.52 11.43
C ASN A 321 -21.73 27.22 11.44
N LYS A 322 -21.15 26.83 12.58
CA LYS A 322 -19.79 26.23 12.55
C LYS A 322 -19.93 24.75 12.19
N GLN A 323 -19.83 24.43 10.90
CA GLN A 323 -19.71 23.06 10.41
C GLN A 323 -18.51 22.40 11.10
N MET A 324 -18.77 21.59 12.13
CA MET A 324 -17.74 21.00 13.00
C MET A 324 -16.97 19.87 12.31
N TRP A 325 -17.39 19.48 11.10
CA TRP A 325 -16.95 18.28 10.38
C TRP A 325 -16.56 18.67 8.96
N SER A 326 -15.29 18.45 8.61
CA SER A 326 -14.83 18.53 7.23
C SER A 326 -14.94 17.14 6.62
N PHE A 327 -15.79 16.99 5.60
CA PHE A 327 -15.89 15.75 4.84
C PHE A 327 -14.57 15.41 4.14
N LEU A 328 -13.86 16.44 3.65
CA LEU A 328 -12.53 16.28 3.05
C LEU A 328 -11.55 15.63 4.04
N THR A 329 -11.50 16.12 5.29
CA THR A 329 -10.66 15.52 6.34
C THR A 329 -11.01 14.08 6.67
N LEU A 330 -12.29 13.70 6.60
CA LEU A 330 -12.71 12.31 6.79
C LEU A 330 -12.15 11.43 5.67
N VAL A 331 -12.32 11.85 4.42
CA VAL A 331 -11.82 11.09 3.26
C VAL A 331 -10.30 11.02 3.28
N ASP A 332 -9.59 12.15 3.41
CA ASP A 332 -8.13 12.19 3.44
C ASP A 332 -7.54 11.33 4.57
N SER A 333 -8.11 11.39 5.78
CA SER A 333 -7.65 10.55 6.87
C SER A 333 -7.93 9.07 6.59
N THR A 334 -9.09 8.74 6.00
CA THR A 334 -9.40 7.37 5.58
C THR A 334 -8.33 6.88 4.60
N LEU A 335 -8.04 7.66 3.56
CA LEU A 335 -7.00 7.35 2.58
C LEU A 335 -5.62 7.27 3.23
N CYS A 336 -5.30 8.10 4.23
CA CYS A 336 -4.03 8.04 4.96
C CYS A 336 -3.86 6.69 5.68
N GLY A 337 -4.94 6.16 6.26
CA GLY A 337 -4.95 4.83 6.87
C GLY A 337 -4.74 3.71 5.85
N MET A 338 -5.33 3.84 4.66
CA MET A 338 -5.11 2.91 3.55
C MET A 338 -3.65 2.99 3.06
N VAL A 339 -3.13 4.19 2.81
CA VAL A 339 -1.73 4.43 2.43
C VAL A 339 -0.77 3.77 3.43
N ALA A 340 -0.99 3.95 4.73
CA ALA A 340 -0.12 3.35 5.74
C ALA A 340 -0.11 1.81 5.68
N LEU A 341 -1.26 1.19 5.37
CA LEU A 341 -1.34 -0.26 5.27
C LEU A 341 -0.81 -0.83 3.95
N CYS A 342 -0.60 -0.03 2.92
CA CYS A 342 0.10 -0.48 1.72
C CYS A 342 1.50 -1.06 2.04
N ALA A 343 2.13 -0.71 3.16
CA ALA A 343 3.45 -1.21 3.52
C ALA A 343 3.48 -2.71 3.86
N GLY A 344 2.40 -3.26 4.41
CA GLY A 344 2.41 -4.61 4.99
C GLY A 344 1.06 -5.26 5.24
N CYS A 345 0.00 -4.83 4.55
CA CYS A 345 -1.34 -5.40 4.71
C CYS A 345 -1.42 -6.91 4.43
N ASN A 346 -0.44 -7.50 3.73
CA ASN A 346 -0.32 -8.93 3.47
C ASN A 346 0.31 -9.74 4.62
N ILE A 347 0.94 -9.09 5.59
CA ILE A 347 1.74 -9.76 6.64
C ILE A 347 1.39 -9.37 8.07
N ILE A 348 0.51 -8.40 8.23
CA ILE A 348 0.04 -7.90 9.52
C ILE A 348 -1.30 -8.54 9.85
N GLU A 349 -1.51 -8.90 11.11
CA GLU A 349 -2.82 -9.37 11.57
C GLU A 349 -3.84 -8.22 11.66
N THR A 350 -5.12 -8.55 11.56
CA THR A 350 -6.21 -7.56 11.44
C THR A 350 -6.26 -6.55 12.59
N TYR A 351 -5.92 -6.95 13.82
CA TYR A 351 -5.83 -6.01 14.95
C TYR A 351 -4.69 -4.99 14.77
N GLY A 352 -3.55 -5.41 14.19
CA GLY A 352 -2.42 -4.53 13.90
C GLY A 352 -2.78 -3.51 12.82
N ALA A 353 -3.52 -3.95 11.79
CA ALA A 353 -4.08 -3.09 10.76
C ALA A 353 -4.99 -1.99 11.34
N PHE A 354 -5.86 -2.35 12.29
CA PHE A 354 -6.68 -1.40 13.02
C PHE A 354 -5.84 -0.37 13.80
N VAL A 355 -4.82 -0.82 14.54
CA VAL A 355 -3.94 0.06 15.33
C VAL A 355 -3.16 1.03 14.43
N ILE A 356 -2.58 0.55 13.33
CA ILE A 356 -1.88 1.42 12.37
C ILE A 356 -2.84 2.45 11.77
N GLY A 357 -4.08 2.05 11.46
CA GLY A 357 -5.12 2.99 11.02
C GLY A 357 -5.40 4.10 12.04
N VAL A 358 -5.55 3.77 13.33
CA VAL A 358 -5.71 4.78 14.40
C VAL A 358 -4.51 5.73 14.45
N LEU A 359 -3.28 5.19 14.36
CA LEU A 359 -2.06 6.00 14.33
C LEU A 359 -1.99 6.90 13.10
N ALA A 360 -2.45 6.42 11.93
CA ALA A 360 -2.46 7.17 10.68
C ALA A 360 -3.32 8.44 10.77
N ALA A 361 -4.43 8.40 11.50
CA ALA A 361 -5.25 9.59 11.75
C ALA A 361 -4.49 10.66 12.56
N PHE A 362 -3.72 10.25 13.57
CA PHE A 362 -2.90 11.16 14.36
C PHE A 362 -1.75 11.73 13.55
N VAL A 363 -1.09 10.92 12.71
CA VAL A 363 -0.04 11.37 11.80
C VAL A 363 -0.60 12.34 10.77
N TYR A 364 -1.73 12.03 10.13
CA TYR A 364 -2.41 12.94 9.20
C TYR A 364 -2.68 14.30 9.85
N MET A 365 -3.35 14.32 11.02
CA MET A 365 -3.65 15.56 11.74
C MET A 365 -2.39 16.31 12.19
N GLY A 366 -1.35 15.58 12.60
CA GLY A 366 -0.05 16.12 13.00
C GLY A 366 0.68 16.79 11.84
N THR A 367 0.76 16.11 10.70
CA THR A 367 1.38 16.61 9.47
C THR A 367 0.62 17.82 8.94
N GLU A 368 -0.71 17.78 8.86
CA GLU A 368 -1.53 18.95 8.51
C GLU A 368 -1.24 20.15 9.41
N LYS A 369 -1.18 19.93 10.73
CA LYS A 369 -0.84 21.00 11.69
C LYS A 369 0.57 21.55 11.47
N LEU A 370 1.52 20.69 11.10
CA LEU A 370 2.90 21.07 10.82
C LEU A 370 3.00 21.93 9.54
N LEU A 371 2.35 21.52 8.45
CA LEU A 371 2.30 22.29 7.20
C LEU A 371 1.75 23.69 7.45
N HIS A 372 0.65 23.80 8.19
CA HIS A 372 0.09 25.10 8.56
C HIS A 372 1.03 25.95 9.41
N LYS A 373 1.79 25.33 10.33
CA LYS A 373 2.78 26.05 11.15
C LYS A 373 3.90 26.65 10.29
N PHE A 374 4.26 25.97 9.21
CA PHE A 374 5.26 26.42 8.23
C PHE A 374 4.67 27.22 7.07
N LEU A 375 3.38 27.58 7.11
CA LEU A 375 2.69 28.33 6.07
C LEU A 375 2.72 27.64 4.69
N ILE A 376 2.80 26.31 4.69
CA ILE A 376 2.71 25.49 3.49
C ILE A 376 1.22 25.22 3.24
N ASP A 377 0.75 25.55 2.04
CA ASP A 377 -0.63 25.33 1.62
C ASP A 377 -0.73 24.08 0.76
N ASP A 378 -1.30 23.03 1.31
CA ASP A 378 -1.71 21.83 0.60
C ASP A 378 -3.25 21.81 0.54
N PRO A 379 -3.86 22.01 -0.65
CA PRO A 379 -5.32 22.10 -0.77
C PRO A 379 -6.07 20.82 -0.45
N LEU A 380 -5.44 19.67 -0.67
CA LEU A 380 -6.06 18.35 -0.54
C LEU A 380 -5.46 17.53 0.60
N GLY A 381 -4.51 18.09 1.35
CA GLY A 381 -3.78 17.34 2.36
C GLY A 381 -2.99 16.16 1.76
N SER A 382 -2.60 16.24 0.49
CA SER A 382 -1.84 15.21 -0.23
C SER A 382 -0.58 14.79 0.54
N VAL A 383 0.18 15.76 1.07
CA VAL A 383 1.39 15.51 1.86
C VAL A 383 1.05 14.77 3.15
N ALA A 384 0.03 15.21 3.88
CA ALA A 384 -0.35 14.55 5.14
C ALA A 384 -0.83 13.11 4.92
N THR A 385 -1.64 12.89 3.88
CA THR A 385 -2.18 11.59 3.49
C THR A 385 -1.08 10.65 2.99
N HIS A 386 -0.28 11.10 2.03
CA HIS A 386 0.63 10.23 1.29
C HIS A 386 2.03 10.16 1.92
N LEU A 387 2.66 11.29 2.25
CA LEU A 387 3.96 11.28 2.94
C LEU A 387 3.79 10.83 4.40
N GLY A 388 2.82 11.40 5.11
CA GLY A 388 2.54 11.04 6.50
C GLY A 388 2.14 9.57 6.65
N GLY A 389 1.14 9.12 5.89
CA GLY A 389 0.71 7.73 5.86
C GLY A 389 1.83 6.78 5.41
N GLY A 390 2.55 7.14 4.35
CA GLY A 390 3.60 6.31 3.76
C GLY A 390 4.76 6.03 4.72
N LEU A 391 5.25 7.09 5.39
CA LEU A 391 6.28 6.97 6.42
C LEU A 391 5.80 6.16 7.63
N LEU A 392 4.59 6.43 8.12
CA LEU A 392 4.04 5.68 9.25
C LEU A 392 3.92 4.21 8.93
N GLY A 393 3.34 3.86 7.78
CA GLY A 393 3.13 2.48 7.36
C GLY A 393 4.42 1.68 7.31
N THR A 394 5.41 2.25 6.64
CA THR A 394 6.73 1.63 6.45
C THR A 394 7.44 1.42 7.80
N LEU A 395 7.32 2.37 8.72
CA LEU A 395 7.92 2.26 10.06
C LEU A 395 7.12 1.35 10.99
N ALA A 396 5.79 1.33 10.90
CA ALA A 396 4.93 0.59 11.82
C ALA A 396 4.78 -0.89 11.44
N THR A 397 4.89 -1.24 10.15
CA THR A 397 4.72 -2.62 9.66
C THR A 397 5.57 -3.66 10.41
N PRO A 398 6.90 -3.44 10.62
CA PRO A 398 7.74 -4.40 11.34
C PRO A 398 7.30 -4.66 12.79
N PHE A 399 6.52 -3.77 13.39
CA PHE A 399 6.04 -3.95 14.76
C PHE A 399 4.90 -4.96 14.85
N PHE A 400 4.13 -5.17 13.78
CA PHE A 400 2.89 -5.98 13.80
C PHE A 400 2.91 -7.16 12.83
N MET A 401 4.03 -7.40 12.15
CA MET A 401 4.19 -8.54 11.25
C MET A 401 4.09 -9.88 12.00
N VAL A 402 3.55 -10.91 11.33
CA VAL A 402 3.41 -12.25 11.91
C VAL A 402 4.24 -13.27 11.15
N LYS A 403 4.86 -14.19 11.88
CA LYS A 403 5.79 -15.20 11.33
C LYS A 403 5.13 -16.09 10.29
N LYS A 404 3.86 -16.45 10.48
CA LYS A 404 3.03 -17.23 9.54
C LYS A 404 3.09 -16.66 8.12
N TYR A 405 3.09 -15.34 7.97
CA TYR A 405 3.02 -14.66 6.68
C TYR A 405 4.36 -14.12 6.20
N SER A 406 5.23 -13.73 7.12
CA SER A 406 6.40 -12.89 6.81
C SER A 406 7.76 -13.54 7.05
N GLY A 407 7.77 -14.72 7.70
CA GLY A 407 8.96 -15.43 8.15
C GLY A 407 9.52 -14.94 9.50
N LEU A 408 9.08 -13.77 9.98
CA LEU A 408 9.56 -13.16 11.24
C LEU A 408 8.37 -12.66 12.08
N ASN A 409 8.54 -12.62 13.40
CA ASN A 409 7.54 -12.01 14.29
C ASN A 409 7.92 -10.55 14.56
N GLY A 410 6.93 -9.67 14.50
CA GLY A 410 7.05 -8.29 14.96
C GLY A 410 7.19 -8.21 16.48
N ILE A 411 7.24 -6.98 17.01
CA ILE A 411 7.32 -6.77 18.46
C ILE A 411 5.97 -7.02 19.13
N PHE A 412 4.90 -6.55 18.50
CA PHE A 412 3.51 -6.67 18.93
C PHE A 412 2.81 -7.64 17.98
N TYR A 413 3.06 -8.92 18.15
CA TYR A 413 2.40 -9.99 17.39
C TYR A 413 1.48 -10.81 18.31
N TRP A 414 0.44 -11.39 17.72
CA TRP A 414 -0.47 -12.32 18.37
C TRP A 414 -0.71 -13.45 17.38
N GLU A 415 -0.30 -14.67 17.73
CA GLU A 415 -0.39 -15.85 16.86
C GLU A 415 -1.78 -16.49 16.87
N GLY A 416 -2.79 -15.80 17.42
CA GLY A 416 -4.12 -16.36 17.58
C GLY A 416 -4.10 -17.61 18.47
N CYS A 417 -5.04 -18.51 18.21
CA CYS A 417 -4.91 -19.91 18.60
C CYS A 417 -4.62 -20.74 17.34
N PRO A 418 -3.64 -21.66 17.35
CA PRO A 418 -3.34 -22.48 16.18
C PRO A 418 -4.54 -23.35 15.79
N ASP A 419 -4.83 -23.44 14.49
CA ASP A 419 -5.86 -24.34 13.95
C ASP A 419 -5.52 -25.83 14.22
N ASP A 420 -4.22 -26.16 14.25
CA ASP A 420 -3.68 -27.47 14.63
C ASP A 420 -2.69 -27.30 15.79
N ILE A 421 -3.09 -27.70 17.00
CA ILE A 421 -2.18 -27.75 18.15
C ILE A 421 -1.49 -29.12 18.16
N PRO A 422 -0.15 -29.19 17.99
CA PRO A 422 0.58 -30.44 18.17
C PRO A 422 0.27 -31.01 19.56
N SER A 423 0.08 -32.33 19.65
CA SER A 423 -0.35 -33.02 20.91
C SER A 423 0.54 -32.76 22.12
N GLU A 424 1.73 -32.18 21.94
CA GLU A 424 2.70 -31.81 22.97
C GLU A 424 2.44 -30.39 23.55
N ASP A 425 1.74 -29.52 22.82
CA ASP A 425 1.56 -28.10 23.14
C ASP A 425 0.17 -27.73 23.69
N TRP A 426 -0.76 -28.69 23.80
CA TRP A 426 -2.11 -28.50 24.37
C TRP A 426 -2.13 -27.88 25.76
N LYS A 427 -1.08 -28.10 26.57
CA LYS A 427 -0.96 -27.53 27.94
C LYS A 427 -0.79 -26.01 27.97
N LYS A 428 -0.53 -25.36 26.82
CA LYS A 428 -0.34 -23.89 26.71
C LYS A 428 -1.64 -23.13 26.46
N TYR A 429 -2.74 -23.83 26.16
CA TYR A 429 -4.03 -23.25 25.79
C TYR A 429 -5.12 -23.81 26.70
N ASP A 430 -5.94 -22.95 27.32
CA ASP A 430 -7.15 -23.34 28.04
C ASP A 430 -8.33 -23.27 27.07
N PHE A 431 -9.14 -24.31 26.97
CA PHE A 431 -10.36 -24.30 26.15
C PHE A 431 -11.58 -24.12 27.05
N ASP A 432 -12.54 -23.28 26.64
CA ASP A 432 -13.83 -23.23 27.32
C ASP A 432 -14.73 -24.42 26.94
N ALA A 433 -15.86 -24.57 27.63
CA ALA A 433 -16.79 -25.68 27.44
C ALA A 433 -17.43 -25.71 26.04
N GLU A 434 -17.30 -24.64 25.26
CA GLU A 434 -17.80 -24.47 23.90
C GLU A 434 -16.70 -24.75 22.85
N GLY A 435 -15.48 -25.08 23.30
CA GLY A 435 -14.33 -25.36 22.43
C GLY A 435 -13.56 -24.11 21.99
N ASN A 436 -13.87 -22.93 22.52
CA ASN A 436 -13.11 -21.72 22.20
C ASN A 436 -11.80 -21.70 22.98
N CYS A 437 -10.72 -21.45 22.25
CA CYS A 437 -9.37 -21.41 22.79
C CYS A 437 -9.06 -20.08 23.50
N LYS A 438 -8.59 -20.15 24.74
CA LYS A 438 -7.98 -19.06 25.51
C LYS A 438 -6.50 -19.37 25.74
N TYR A 439 -5.61 -18.53 25.21
CA TYR A 439 -4.18 -18.63 25.51
C TYR A 439 -3.95 -18.51 27.03
N ARG A 440 -3.25 -19.47 27.64
CA ARG A 440 -2.96 -19.46 29.07
C ARG A 440 -1.90 -18.41 29.35
N ALA A 441 -2.34 -17.17 29.58
CA ALA A 441 -1.50 -15.99 29.78
C ALA A 441 -0.60 -16.14 31.02
N LYS A 442 0.54 -16.80 30.87
CA LYS A 442 1.72 -16.62 31.73
C LYS A 442 2.95 -16.13 30.98
N LYS A 443 2.94 -16.14 29.64
CA LYS A 443 4.03 -15.62 28.78
C LYS A 443 3.55 -15.04 27.44
N ALA A 444 2.30 -14.56 27.36
CA ALA A 444 1.97 -13.64 26.28
C ALA A 444 2.72 -12.33 26.56
N LYS A 445 3.79 -12.04 25.81
CA LYS A 445 4.37 -10.69 25.71
C LYS A 445 3.41 -9.81 24.89
N ILE A 446 2.16 -9.73 25.32
CA ILE A 446 1.22 -8.72 24.88
C ILE A 446 1.31 -7.66 25.96
N VAL A 447 1.91 -6.52 25.63
CA VAL A 447 1.76 -5.30 26.45
C VAL A 447 0.31 -4.86 26.30
N ALA A 448 -0.59 -5.56 26.99
CA ALA A 448 -2.00 -5.22 27.03
C ALA A 448 -2.17 -4.06 28.02
N TRP A 449 -2.70 -2.95 27.53
CA TRP A 449 -3.10 -1.83 28.38
C TRP A 449 -4.37 -2.21 29.16
N GLU A 450 -4.22 -2.56 30.44
CA GLU A 450 -5.36 -2.81 31.31
C GLU A 450 -5.93 -1.49 31.86
N PHE A 451 -7.00 -0.98 31.25
CA PHE A 451 -7.72 0.21 31.74
C PHE A 451 -8.64 -0.15 32.92
N ARG A 452 -8.11 -0.16 34.14
CA ARG A 452 -8.92 -0.41 35.34
C ARG A 452 -9.49 0.89 35.91
N LYS A 453 -10.81 1.09 35.77
CA LYS A 453 -11.52 2.24 36.35
C LYS A 453 -11.62 2.09 37.88
N ARG A 454 -10.96 2.96 38.66
CA ARG A 454 -11.17 3.03 40.11
C ARG A 454 -12.53 3.68 40.41
N ARG A 455 -13.23 3.16 41.44
CA ARG A 455 -14.50 3.71 41.98
C ARG A 455 -14.39 5.15 42.52
N ARG A 456 -13.20 5.77 42.53
CA ARG A 456 -12.98 7.19 42.87
C ARG A 456 -12.05 7.85 41.85
N GLY A 457 -12.60 8.24 40.70
CA GLY A 457 -12.18 9.40 39.90
C GLY A 457 -10.77 9.47 39.27
N GLY A 458 -9.87 8.50 39.43
CA GLY A 458 -8.51 8.56 38.87
C GLY A 458 -8.14 7.35 38.01
N PHE A 459 -7.55 7.59 36.84
CA PHE A 459 -6.90 6.57 36.02
C PHE A 459 -5.44 6.44 36.45
N LYS A 460 -4.98 5.21 36.76
CA LYS A 460 -3.56 4.92 36.98
C LYS A 460 -3.10 4.06 35.81
N ILE A 461 -2.14 4.56 35.03
CA ILE A 461 -1.44 3.78 34.00
C ILE A 461 -0.28 3.10 34.72
N THR A 462 -0.19 1.78 34.63
CA THR A 462 0.93 1.02 35.19
C THR A 462 1.49 0.17 34.07
N LEU A 463 2.73 0.46 33.63
CA LEU A 463 3.48 -0.44 32.76
C LEU A 463 3.89 -1.65 33.59
N TRP A 464 3.63 -2.85 33.09
CA TRP A 464 4.30 -4.06 33.54
C TRP A 464 5.21 -4.52 32.39
N CYS A 465 6.51 -4.66 32.68
CA CYS A 465 7.50 -5.21 31.75
C CYS A 465 7.33 -6.72 31.59
#